data_AF-A0A660ZUG6-F1
#
_entry.id   AF-A0A660ZUG6-F1
#
_cell.length_a   1.000
_cell.length_b   1.000
_cell.length_c   1.000
_cell.angle_alpha   90.00
_cell.angle_beta   90.00
_cell.angle_gamma   90.00
#
_symmetry.space_group_name_H-M   'P 1'
#
loop_
_entity.id
_entity.type
_entity.pdbx_description
1 polymer ?
#
loop_
_entity_poly.entity_id
_entity_poly.type
_entity_poly.pdbx_seq_one_letter_code
_entity_poly.pdbx_strand_id
1 'polypeptide(L)'
;MRTITLIALVFLAAPFVRVAVQGSELRGAHWPNGNPRSKMEAHRNLQGEMVRHGRIQLFYEDGSLWSNGHFDNDLEQGRWQWYTQDGILKSVCDYESGVGQYRDLTPAGRIVREGTMEGDTRQGPWREYWPSGRLKLEGRYVDDIQHGRWTAWSDEAPARQASALYEHGTIVEPD
;
A
#
# COMPACT_ATOMS: atom_id res chain seq x y z
N MET A 1 7.68 48.02 -63.66
CA MET A 1 6.97 47.93 -62.36
C MET A 1 6.50 46.51 -62.14
N ARG A 2 7.07 45.81 -61.15
CA ARG A 2 6.46 44.76 -60.30
C ARG A 2 7.58 44.15 -59.46
N THR A 3 7.76 44.70 -58.26
CA THR A 3 8.65 44.20 -57.20
C THR A 3 8.06 42.92 -56.62
N ILE A 4 8.84 41.84 -56.58
CA ILE A 4 8.52 40.60 -55.87
C ILE A 4 9.26 40.68 -54.53
N THR A 5 8.51 40.88 -53.45
CA THR A 5 9.05 40.82 -52.08
C THR A 5 9.07 39.36 -51.64
N LEU A 6 10.26 38.82 -51.43
CA LEU A 6 10.47 37.49 -50.86
C LEU A 6 10.30 37.58 -49.33
N ILE A 7 9.29 36.93 -48.77
CA ILE A 7 9.14 36.79 -47.31
C ILE A 7 9.95 35.57 -46.88
N ALA A 8 11.09 35.80 -46.24
CA ALA A 8 11.85 34.75 -45.57
C ALA A 8 11.15 34.40 -44.25
N LEU A 9 10.57 33.20 -44.16
CA LEU A 9 10.03 32.64 -42.93
C LEU A 9 11.20 32.16 -42.05
N VAL A 10 11.54 32.93 -41.02
CA VAL A 10 12.49 32.49 -40.00
C VAL A 10 11.74 31.60 -39.00
N PHE A 11 11.90 30.29 -39.12
CA PHE A 11 11.51 29.36 -38.06
C PHE A 11 12.51 29.49 -36.91
N LEU A 12 12.16 30.28 -35.89
CA LEU A 12 12.80 30.24 -34.59
C LEU A 12 12.49 28.89 -33.94
N ALA A 13 13.41 27.94 -34.08
CA ALA A 13 13.42 26.73 -33.28
C ALA A 13 13.57 27.14 -31.81
N ALA A 14 12.48 27.08 -31.04
CA ALA A 14 12.55 27.23 -29.59
C ALA A 14 13.47 26.13 -29.05
N PRO A 15 14.45 26.45 -28.19
CA PRO A 15 15.25 25.42 -27.55
C PRO A 15 14.31 24.60 -26.67
N PHE A 16 14.15 23.32 -27.00
CA PHE A 16 13.61 22.35 -26.07
C PHE A 16 14.56 22.33 -24.87
N VAL A 17 14.17 23.03 -23.81
CA VAL A 17 14.78 22.84 -22.49
C VAL A 17 14.43 21.41 -22.12
N ARG A 18 15.39 20.50 -22.28
CA ARG A 18 15.35 19.21 -21.61
C ARG A 18 15.43 19.52 -20.12
N VAL A 19 14.28 19.56 -19.45
CA VAL A 19 14.26 19.41 -18.00
C VAL A 19 14.80 18.01 -17.76
N ALA A 20 16.05 17.92 -17.33
CA ALA A 20 16.59 16.69 -16.81
C ALA A 20 15.69 16.31 -15.63
N VAL A 21 14.90 15.24 -15.77
CA VAL A 21 14.27 14.59 -14.63
C VAL A 21 15.42 14.31 -13.67
N GLN A 22 15.39 14.95 -12.49
CA GLN A 22 16.41 14.77 -11.48
C GLN A 22 16.54 13.27 -11.22
N GLY A 23 17.74 12.73 -11.45
CA GLY A 23 17.98 11.29 -11.40
C GLY A 23 17.54 10.72 -10.05
N SER A 24 16.90 9.55 -10.07
CA SER A 24 16.55 8.83 -8.86
C SER A 24 17.80 8.52 -8.03
N GLU A 25 17.76 8.81 -6.74
CA GLU A 25 18.78 8.48 -5.77
C GLU A 25 18.39 7.19 -5.03
N LEU A 26 19.35 6.26 -4.87
CA LEU A 26 19.18 5.11 -3.96
C LEU A 26 19.47 5.55 -2.53
N ARG A 27 18.54 5.26 -1.62
CA ARG A 27 18.64 5.52 -0.18
C ARG A 27 18.41 4.24 0.60
N GLY A 28 19.03 4.17 1.77
CA GLY A 28 18.92 2.99 2.62
C GLY A 28 19.49 3.24 4.01
N ALA A 29 18.96 2.53 4.99
CA ALA A 29 19.51 2.44 6.33
C ALA A 29 20.17 1.07 6.51
N HIS A 30 21.05 0.95 7.51
CA HIS A 30 21.67 -0.31 7.91
C HIS A 30 21.35 -0.60 9.37
N TRP A 31 21.33 -1.89 9.71
CA TRP A 31 21.31 -2.39 11.08
C TRP A 31 22.70 -2.23 11.74
N PRO A 32 22.82 -2.34 13.09
CA PRO A 32 24.11 -2.25 13.78
C PRO A 32 25.14 -3.28 13.30
N ASN A 33 24.69 -4.44 12.82
CA ASN A 33 25.53 -5.49 12.25
C ASN A 33 26.02 -5.20 10.81
N GLY A 34 25.61 -4.06 10.23
CA GLY A 34 25.98 -3.64 8.87
C GLY A 34 25.08 -4.17 7.76
N ASN A 35 24.12 -5.07 8.05
CA ASN A 35 23.17 -5.53 7.04
C ASN A 35 22.23 -4.38 6.63
N PRO A 36 21.79 -4.33 5.36
CA PRO A 36 20.83 -3.33 4.93
C PRO A 36 19.52 -3.53 5.69
N ARG A 37 18.97 -2.45 6.23
CA ARG A 37 17.62 -2.38 6.81
C ARG A 37 16.59 -1.94 5.76
N SER A 38 17.01 -1.07 4.85
CA SER A 38 16.16 -0.61 3.75
C SER A 38 16.96 -0.32 2.50
N LYS A 39 16.32 -0.49 1.34
CA LYS A 39 16.78 -0.02 0.02
C LYS A 39 15.58 0.61 -0.67
N MET A 40 15.68 1.86 -1.06
CA MET A 40 14.57 2.65 -1.55
C MET A 40 15.04 3.64 -2.61
N GLU A 41 14.31 3.73 -3.70
CA GLU A 41 14.47 4.79 -4.69
C GLU A 41 13.71 6.05 -4.24
N ALA A 42 14.33 7.21 -4.44
CA ALA A 42 13.74 8.52 -4.14
C ALA A 42 14.16 9.53 -5.22
N HIS A 43 13.36 10.56 -5.44
CA HIS A 43 13.75 11.69 -6.27
C HIS A 43 13.25 13.00 -5.67
N ARG A 44 13.60 14.14 -6.27
CA ARG A 44 13.06 15.44 -5.89
C ARG A 44 11.80 15.76 -6.69
N ASN A 45 10.73 16.14 -6.00
CA ASN A 45 9.49 16.61 -6.63
C ASN A 45 9.63 18.06 -7.15
N LEU A 46 8.55 18.61 -7.73
CA LEU A 46 8.53 19.98 -8.26
C LEU A 46 8.73 21.07 -7.19
N GLN A 47 8.44 20.75 -5.93
CA GLN A 47 8.64 21.61 -4.76
C GLN A 47 10.09 21.51 -4.23
N GLY A 48 10.93 20.64 -4.81
CA GLY A 48 12.31 20.40 -4.39
C GLY A 48 12.43 19.46 -3.19
N GLU A 49 11.32 18.90 -2.72
CA GLU A 49 11.27 17.96 -1.60
C GLU A 49 11.69 16.56 -2.07
N MET A 50 12.42 15.83 -1.23
CA MET A 50 12.75 14.44 -1.51
C MET A 50 11.53 13.57 -1.23
N VAL A 51 11.02 12.91 -2.27
CA VAL A 51 9.88 11.99 -2.21
C VAL A 51 10.32 10.58 -2.56
N ARG A 52 9.67 9.58 -1.96
CA ARG A 52 9.87 8.16 -2.31
C ARG A 52 9.29 7.92 -3.70
N HIS A 53 10.05 7.25 -4.56
CA HIS A 53 9.59 6.94 -5.91
C HIS A 53 10.35 5.74 -6.44
N GLY A 54 9.65 4.76 -7.00
CA GLY A 54 10.23 3.51 -7.46
C GLY A 54 10.18 2.41 -6.41
N ARG A 55 11.08 1.44 -6.52
CA ARG A 55 11.05 0.24 -5.68
C ARG A 55 11.53 0.51 -4.26
N ILE A 56 10.86 -0.10 -3.29
CA ILE A 56 11.32 -0.18 -1.90
C ILE A 56 11.44 -1.64 -1.45
N GLN A 57 12.47 -1.91 -0.66
CA GLN A 57 12.69 -3.16 0.04
C GLN A 57 13.11 -2.88 1.48
N LEU A 58 12.51 -3.58 2.43
CA LEU A 58 12.84 -3.54 3.84
C LEU A 58 13.29 -4.93 4.26
N PHE A 59 14.26 -5.01 5.17
CA PHE A 59 14.92 -6.26 5.55
C PHE A 59 14.98 -6.42 7.07
N TYR A 60 14.89 -7.66 7.53
CA TYR A 60 15.21 -8.04 8.91
C TYR A 60 16.71 -7.86 9.19
N GLU A 61 17.10 -7.97 10.47
CA GLU A 61 18.48 -7.79 10.90
C GLU A 61 19.44 -8.85 10.32
N ASP A 62 18.95 -10.07 10.06
CA ASP A 62 19.71 -11.13 9.39
C ASP A 62 19.86 -10.92 7.87
N GLY A 63 19.26 -9.86 7.32
CA GLY A 63 19.26 -9.54 5.90
C GLY A 63 18.17 -10.22 5.08
N SER A 64 17.31 -11.04 5.70
CA SER A 64 16.13 -11.61 5.03
C SER A 64 15.12 -10.51 4.69
N LEU A 65 14.38 -10.70 3.59
CA LEU A 65 13.43 -9.69 3.09
C LEU A 65 12.20 -9.64 4.01
N TRP A 66 11.93 -8.48 4.60
CA TRP A 66 10.75 -8.25 5.42
C TRP A 66 9.57 -7.75 4.59
N SER A 67 9.80 -6.78 3.70
CA SER A 67 8.76 -6.20 2.87
C SER A 67 9.30 -5.67 1.56
N ASN A 68 8.46 -5.64 0.53
CA ASN A 68 8.75 -4.91 -0.70
C ASN A 68 7.48 -4.32 -1.31
N GLY A 69 7.69 -3.29 -2.14
CA GLY A 69 6.62 -2.60 -2.85
C GLY A 69 7.15 -1.52 -3.76
N HIS A 70 6.26 -0.63 -4.18
CA HIS A 70 6.56 0.47 -5.08
C HIS A 70 5.87 1.75 -4.61
N PHE A 71 6.58 2.87 -4.72
CA PHE A 71 6.06 4.22 -4.49
C PHE A 71 5.97 5.01 -5.79
N ASP A 72 4.95 5.83 -5.93
CA ASP A 72 4.91 6.91 -6.89
C ASP A 72 4.68 8.24 -6.15
N ASN A 73 5.75 9.03 -5.98
CA ASN A 73 5.70 10.32 -5.28
C ASN A 73 5.07 10.20 -3.89
N ASP A 74 5.67 9.35 -3.05
CA ASP A 74 5.22 9.01 -1.69
C ASP A 74 3.91 8.24 -1.57
N LEU A 75 3.18 7.99 -2.66
CA LEU A 75 1.97 7.17 -2.66
C LEU A 75 2.31 5.71 -2.94
N GLU A 76 1.82 4.79 -2.10
CA GLU A 76 1.90 3.35 -2.34
C GLU A 76 1.19 2.99 -3.65
N GLN A 77 1.86 2.20 -4.49
CA GLN A 77 1.30 1.73 -5.76
C GLN A 77 1.59 0.26 -5.99
N GLY A 78 0.65 -0.41 -6.66
CA GLY A 78 0.78 -1.80 -7.05
C GLY A 78 0.82 -2.76 -5.87
N ARG A 79 1.44 -3.92 -6.08
CA ARG A 79 1.47 -4.98 -5.08
C ARG A 79 2.56 -4.74 -4.04
N TRP A 80 2.12 -4.64 -2.80
CA TRP A 80 2.95 -4.68 -1.60
C TRP A 80 2.90 -6.06 -0.97
N GLN A 81 4.04 -6.50 -0.44
CA GLN A 81 4.21 -7.83 0.14
C GLN A 81 4.98 -7.74 1.45
N TRP A 82 4.56 -8.52 2.44
CA TRP A 82 5.24 -8.68 3.72
C TRP A 82 5.51 -10.15 3.99
N TYR A 83 6.70 -10.46 4.47
CA TYR A 83 7.19 -11.81 4.68
C TYR A 83 7.58 -12.02 6.14
N THR A 84 7.57 -13.26 6.60
CA THR A 84 8.25 -13.66 7.83
C THR A 84 9.77 -13.70 7.61
N GLN A 85 10.53 -13.81 8.70
CA GLN A 85 11.99 -13.95 8.63
C GLN A 85 12.44 -15.22 7.88
N ASP A 86 11.63 -16.28 7.92
CA ASP A 86 11.84 -17.52 7.14
C ASP A 86 11.46 -17.37 5.65
N GLY A 87 11.07 -16.18 5.19
CA GLY A 87 10.69 -15.90 3.81
C GLY A 87 9.26 -16.32 3.43
N ILE A 88 8.41 -16.68 4.41
CA ILE A 88 7.02 -17.05 4.15
C ILE A 88 6.20 -15.78 3.93
N LEU A 89 5.45 -15.70 2.83
CA LEU A 89 4.57 -14.57 2.55
C LEU A 89 3.45 -14.51 3.61
N LYS A 90 3.44 -13.43 4.39
CA LYS A 90 2.50 -13.19 5.50
C LYS A 90 1.28 -12.40 5.05
N SER A 91 1.50 -11.35 4.27
CA SER A 91 0.43 -10.43 3.86
C SER A 91 0.72 -9.82 2.50
N VAL A 92 -0.33 -9.40 1.81
CA VAL A 92 -0.25 -8.64 0.56
C VAL A 92 -1.25 -7.49 0.59
N CYS A 93 -0.94 -6.41 -0.13
CA CYS A 93 -1.85 -5.30 -0.34
C CYS A 93 -1.69 -4.82 -1.78
N ASP A 94 -2.76 -4.86 -2.56
CA ASP A 94 -2.74 -4.29 -3.92
C ASP A 94 -3.26 -2.86 -3.85
N TYR A 95 -2.37 -1.88 -3.99
CA TYR A 95 -2.67 -0.46 -3.95
C TYR A 95 -2.96 0.11 -5.35
N GLU A 96 -4.02 0.90 -5.43
CA GLU A 96 -4.37 1.73 -6.57
C GLU A 96 -4.80 3.10 -6.05
N SER A 97 -4.06 4.14 -6.44
CA SER A 97 -4.35 5.53 -6.03
C SER A 97 -4.47 5.73 -4.51
N GLY A 98 -3.61 5.07 -3.72
CA GLY A 98 -3.60 5.17 -2.25
C GLY A 98 -4.63 4.29 -1.52
N VAL A 99 -5.51 3.60 -2.25
CA VAL A 99 -6.46 2.63 -1.69
C VAL A 99 -5.93 1.21 -1.91
N GLY A 100 -5.77 0.46 -0.82
CA GLY A 100 -5.17 -0.87 -0.81
C GLY A 100 -6.18 -1.97 -0.54
N GLN A 101 -6.17 -3.03 -1.35
CA GLN A 101 -6.89 -4.28 -1.06
C GLN A 101 -5.97 -5.24 -0.30
N TYR A 102 -6.14 -5.26 1.02
CA TYR A 102 -5.28 -5.96 1.95
C TYR A 102 -5.74 -7.39 2.23
N ARG A 103 -4.78 -8.33 2.33
CA ARG A 103 -5.00 -9.72 2.72
C ARG A 103 -3.86 -10.24 3.60
N ASP A 104 -4.19 -10.78 4.77
CA ASP A 104 -3.32 -11.66 5.56
C ASP A 104 -3.47 -13.10 5.08
N LEU A 105 -2.37 -13.85 5.06
CA LEU A 105 -2.28 -15.19 4.54
C LEU A 105 -1.76 -16.17 5.60
N THR A 106 -2.21 -17.43 5.51
CA THR A 106 -1.52 -18.56 6.14
C THR A 106 -0.21 -18.88 5.41
N PRO A 107 0.70 -19.67 6.00
CA PRO A 107 1.87 -20.18 5.28
C PRO A 107 1.56 -20.96 4.00
N ALA A 108 0.36 -21.56 3.92
CA ALA A 108 -0.13 -22.25 2.73
C ALA A 108 -0.78 -21.30 1.69
N GLY A 109 -0.75 -19.98 1.91
CA GLY A 109 -1.29 -18.97 1.00
C GLY A 109 -2.80 -18.75 1.07
N ARG A 110 -3.49 -19.32 2.07
CA ARG A 110 -4.93 -19.09 2.29
C ARG A 110 -5.20 -17.78 3.02
N ILE A 111 -6.21 -17.03 2.59
CA ILE A 111 -6.62 -15.77 3.23
C ILE A 111 -7.20 -16.06 4.63
N VAL A 112 -6.73 -15.33 5.64
CA VAL A 112 -7.26 -15.38 7.01
C VAL A 112 -7.87 -14.07 7.47
N ARG A 113 -7.52 -12.97 6.80
CA ARG A 113 -8.12 -11.65 6.99
C ARG A 113 -8.02 -10.86 5.71
N GLU A 114 -9.04 -10.08 5.39
CA GLU A 114 -9.01 -9.16 4.25
C GLU A 114 -9.86 -7.93 4.50
N GLY A 115 -9.55 -6.87 3.78
CA GLY A 115 -10.31 -5.62 3.80
C GLY A 115 -9.61 -4.51 3.03
N THR A 116 -10.14 -3.30 3.15
CA THR A 116 -9.58 -2.12 2.49
C THR A 116 -8.70 -1.31 3.44
N MET A 117 -7.55 -0.87 2.94
CA MET A 117 -6.65 0.09 3.58
C MET A 117 -6.72 1.41 2.82
N GLU A 118 -6.68 2.53 3.52
CA GLU A 118 -6.45 3.85 2.95
C GLU A 118 -5.31 4.50 3.72
N GLY A 119 -4.18 4.71 3.04
CA GLY A 119 -2.90 4.94 3.70
C GLY A 119 -2.55 3.80 4.67
N ASP A 120 -2.32 4.16 5.93
CA ASP A 120 -1.97 3.24 7.02
C ASP A 120 -3.18 2.73 7.82
N THR A 121 -4.41 3.12 7.45
CA THR A 121 -5.61 2.84 8.25
C THR A 121 -6.57 1.89 7.57
N ARG A 122 -7.27 1.06 8.35
CA ARG A 122 -8.33 0.19 7.86
C ARG A 122 -9.61 0.98 7.60
N GLN A 123 -10.20 0.75 6.44
CA GLN A 123 -11.44 1.38 6.00
C GLN A 123 -12.43 0.34 5.48
N GLY A 124 -13.72 0.67 5.59
CA GLY A 124 -14.78 -0.08 4.94
C GLY A 124 -14.91 -1.52 5.45
N PRO A 125 -15.42 -2.46 4.64
CA PRO A 125 -15.69 -3.82 5.08
C PRO A 125 -14.42 -4.63 5.32
N TRP A 126 -14.43 -5.39 6.41
CA TRP A 126 -13.35 -6.30 6.78
C TRP A 126 -13.91 -7.66 7.15
N ARG A 127 -13.15 -8.71 6.81
CA ARG A 127 -13.50 -10.10 7.10
C ARG A 127 -12.30 -10.82 7.70
N GLU A 128 -12.57 -11.73 8.63
CA GLU A 128 -11.63 -12.73 9.12
C GLU A 128 -12.19 -14.13 8.91
N TYR A 129 -11.32 -15.10 8.74
CA TYR A 129 -11.65 -16.49 8.48
C TYR A 129 -10.99 -17.43 9.48
N TRP A 130 -11.68 -18.50 9.83
CA TRP A 130 -11.10 -19.64 10.54
C TRP A 130 -10.12 -20.39 9.63
N PRO A 131 -9.21 -21.23 10.18
CA PRO A 131 -8.32 -22.08 9.38
C PRO A 131 -9.07 -23.01 8.41
N SER A 132 -10.32 -23.34 8.74
CA SER A 132 -11.26 -24.08 7.91
C SER A 132 -11.69 -23.33 6.64
N GLY A 133 -11.45 -22.01 6.56
CA GLY A 133 -11.93 -21.11 5.51
C GLY A 133 -13.33 -20.55 5.77
N ARG A 134 -13.97 -20.94 6.88
CA ARG A 134 -15.28 -20.40 7.27
C ARG A 134 -15.14 -18.97 7.77
N LEU A 135 -16.13 -18.12 7.46
CA LEU A 135 -16.19 -16.76 7.98
C LEU A 135 -16.20 -16.82 9.51
N LYS A 136 -15.31 -16.06 10.13
CA LYS A 136 -15.14 -15.96 11.58
C LYS A 136 -15.70 -14.66 12.10
N LEU A 137 -15.44 -13.56 11.39
CA LEU A 137 -15.79 -12.21 11.80
C LEU A 137 -15.98 -11.36 10.56
N GLU A 138 -16.99 -10.50 10.55
CA GLU A 138 -17.10 -9.43 9.57
C GLU A 138 -17.65 -8.17 10.21
N GLY A 139 -17.31 -7.04 9.62
CA GLY A 139 -17.81 -5.74 10.02
C GLY A 139 -17.18 -4.68 9.15
N ARG A 140 -17.14 -3.44 9.66
CA ARG A 140 -16.43 -2.36 8.98
C ARG A 140 -15.60 -1.53 9.94
N TYR A 141 -14.56 -0.94 9.37
CA TYR A 141 -13.73 0.06 10.03
C TYR A 141 -13.97 1.44 9.41
N VAL A 142 -13.74 2.46 10.25
CA VAL A 142 -13.54 3.85 9.85
C VAL A 142 -12.32 4.32 10.62
N ASP A 143 -11.23 4.65 9.92
CA ASP A 143 -9.95 5.07 10.51
C ASP A 143 -9.46 4.10 11.61
N ASP A 144 -9.40 2.80 11.28
CA ASP A 144 -9.05 1.70 12.21
C ASP A 144 -10.02 1.43 13.37
N ILE A 145 -11.10 2.21 13.50
CA ILE A 145 -12.08 2.08 14.56
C ILE A 145 -13.27 1.25 14.08
N GLN A 146 -13.67 0.24 14.87
CA GLN A 146 -14.84 -0.58 14.56
C GLN A 146 -16.10 0.30 14.49
N HIS A 147 -16.85 0.17 13.40
CA HIS A 147 -18.04 0.98 13.16
C HIS A 147 -19.17 0.11 12.60
N GLY A 148 -20.42 0.42 12.97
CA GLY A 148 -21.59 -0.32 12.51
C GLY A 148 -21.67 -1.73 13.08
N ARG A 149 -22.45 -2.59 12.41
CA ARG A 149 -22.68 -3.96 12.86
C ARG A 149 -21.46 -4.83 12.60
N TRP A 150 -21.01 -5.51 13.65
CA TRP A 150 -20.04 -6.59 13.59
C TRP A 150 -20.73 -7.91 13.87
N THR A 151 -20.43 -8.93 13.08
CA THR A 151 -20.99 -10.26 13.21
C THR A 151 -19.85 -11.26 13.35
N ALA A 152 -19.93 -12.15 14.33
CA ALA A 152 -18.98 -13.22 14.58
C ALA A 152 -19.66 -14.58 14.46
N TRP A 153 -18.94 -15.58 13.96
CA TRP A 153 -19.42 -16.96 13.77
C TRP A 153 -18.52 -17.97 14.47
N SER A 154 -19.12 -19.00 15.05
CA SER A 154 -18.41 -20.15 15.61
C SER A 154 -17.83 -21.07 14.52
N ASP A 155 -16.73 -21.77 14.83
CA ASP A 155 -16.06 -22.73 13.93
C ASP A 155 -16.72 -24.14 13.95
N GLU A 156 -17.74 -24.35 14.79
CA GLU A 156 -18.49 -25.61 14.89
C GLU A 156 -19.65 -25.68 13.89
N ALA A 157 -20.18 -26.88 13.63
CA ALA A 157 -21.34 -27.09 12.78
C ALA A 157 -22.56 -27.57 13.63
N PRO A 158 -23.74 -26.93 13.52
CA PRO A 158 -24.04 -25.75 12.71
C PRO A 158 -23.39 -24.47 13.28
N ALA A 159 -23.05 -23.52 12.40
CA ALA A 159 -22.47 -22.24 12.81
C ALA A 159 -23.48 -21.47 13.68
N ARG A 160 -23.02 -20.97 14.82
CA ARG A 160 -23.75 -19.99 15.61
C ARG A 160 -23.19 -18.62 15.31
N GLN A 161 -24.04 -17.60 15.27
CA GLN A 161 -23.61 -16.22 15.05
C GLN A 161 -24.06 -15.31 16.19
N ALA A 162 -23.25 -14.29 16.47
CA ALA A 162 -23.60 -13.20 17.37
C ALA A 162 -23.21 -11.88 16.69
N SER A 163 -23.97 -10.81 16.94
CA SER A 163 -23.65 -9.49 16.40
C SER A 163 -23.77 -8.41 17.45
N ALA A 164 -22.92 -7.40 17.37
CA ALA A 164 -22.99 -6.19 18.18
C ALA A 164 -22.89 -4.95 17.28
N LEU A 165 -23.53 -3.86 17.70
CA LEU A 165 -23.43 -2.57 17.02
C LEU A 165 -22.29 -1.78 17.66
N TYR A 166 -21.39 -1.23 16.84
CA TYR A 166 -20.28 -0.41 17.29
C TYR A 166 -20.42 1.02 16.81
N GLU A 167 -20.28 1.97 17.72
CA GLU A 167 -20.14 3.39 17.39
C GLU A 167 -18.85 3.90 18.03
N HIS A 168 -17.95 4.43 17.20
CA HIS A 168 -16.60 4.84 17.61
C HIS A 168 -15.85 3.78 18.44
N GLY A 169 -15.97 2.50 18.05
CA GLY A 169 -15.27 1.39 18.70
C GLY A 169 -15.92 0.90 20.01
N THR A 170 -17.04 1.48 20.42
CA THR A 170 -17.78 1.08 21.64
C THR A 170 -19.04 0.32 21.26
N ILE A 171 -19.36 -0.76 21.99
CA ILE A 171 -20.61 -1.51 21.81
C ILE A 171 -21.78 -0.61 22.23
N VAL A 172 -22.73 -0.44 21.33
CA VAL A 172 -24.04 0.14 21.57
C VAL A 172 -24.99 -1.03 21.80
N GLU A 173 -25.46 -1.23 23.03
CA GLU A 173 -26.49 -2.23 23.30
C GLU A 173 -27.77 -1.85 22.53
N PRO A 174 -28.47 -2.80 21.89
CA PRO A 174 -29.80 -2.54 21.38
C PRO A 174 -30.78 -2.37 22.55
N ASP A 175 -31.64 -1.34 22.48
CA ASP A 175 -32.80 -1.13 23.37
C ASP A 175 -33.74 -2.35 23.42
#